data_AF-A0A023EK76-F1
#
_entry.id   AF-A0A023EK76-F1
#
_cell.length_a   1.000
_cell.length_b   1.000
_cell.length_c   1.000
_cell.angle_alpha   90.00
_cell.angle_beta   90.00
_cell.angle_gamma   90.00
#
_symmetry.space_group_name_H-M   'P 1'
#
loop_
_entity.id
_entity.type
_entity.pdbx_description
1 polymer ?
#
loop_
_entity_poly.entity_id
_entity_poly.type
_entity_poly.pdbx_seq_one_letter_code
_entity_poly.pdbx_strand_id
1 'polypeptide(L)'
;MGASTKTGKFAVGFTAAAFLFILISFCSPYWLTTDGKLVNPKFTNLGLWELCLNDFQDIHRFYDTRFTGCMWIFEEEYYILHDYILPGFFIAVQFFFTLCFTLLLMGCVMTLVFLGCSKDNDRYIMLLLTNGTTMVVGAICGFIAVLTFGCNGDGRDWMPNWEHNGMGWAFALGVVGVFFLFPAGILFIVEARRATYRRLNNIANSEMAAYTMDDRKYRGGHTDI
;
A
#
# COMPACT_ATOMS: atom_id res chain seq x y z
N MET A 1 10.49 -9.65 21.48
CA MET A 1 9.40 -9.26 20.56
C MET A 1 9.67 -7.89 19.96
N GLY A 2 9.45 -7.74 18.64
CA GLY A 2 9.75 -6.54 17.86
C GLY A 2 9.00 -5.28 18.32
N ALA A 3 7.69 -5.37 18.59
CA ALA A 3 6.84 -4.22 18.94
C ALA A 3 6.91 -3.77 20.43
N SER A 4 8.09 -3.83 21.05
CA SER A 4 8.24 -3.38 22.44
C SER A 4 8.41 -1.85 22.57
N THR A 5 8.73 -1.14 21.48
CA THR A 5 8.84 0.32 21.44
C THR A 5 7.53 0.99 21.00
N LYS A 6 7.26 2.22 21.47
CA LYS A 6 6.08 3.00 21.05
C LYS A 6 6.04 3.16 19.53
N THR A 7 7.18 3.50 18.91
CA THR A 7 7.35 3.62 17.46
C THR A 7 6.96 2.35 16.72
N GLY A 8 7.44 1.19 17.17
CA GLY A 8 7.10 -0.11 16.56
C GLY A 8 5.61 -0.45 16.68
N LYS A 9 4.96 -0.10 17.80
CA LYS A 9 3.51 -0.29 17.97
C LYS A 9 2.69 0.56 16.99
N PHE A 10 3.05 1.84 16.84
CA PHE A 10 2.39 2.72 15.86
C PHE A 10 2.63 2.26 14.43
N ALA A 11 3.86 1.84 14.09
CA ALA A 11 4.18 1.30 12.76
C ALA A 11 3.27 0.11 12.40
N VAL A 12 3.16 -0.87 13.32
CA VAL A 12 2.30 -2.05 13.15
C VAL A 12 0.82 -1.64 13.04
N GLY A 13 0.36 -0.70 13.87
CA GLY A 13 -1.01 -0.20 13.82
C GLY A 13 -1.36 0.45 12.47
N PHE A 14 -0.48 1.30 11.95
CA PHE A 14 -0.67 1.91 10.63
C PHE A 14 -0.60 0.88 9.51
N THR A 15 0.29 -0.11 9.58
CA THR A 15 0.33 -1.23 8.62
C THR A 15 -0.98 -2.00 8.60
N ALA A 16 -1.55 -2.32 9.76
CA ALA A 16 -2.82 -3.04 9.85
C ALA A 16 -3.99 -2.23 9.27
N ALA A 17 -4.06 -0.93 9.58
CA ALA A 17 -5.07 -0.02 9.01
C ALA A 17 -4.92 0.12 7.49
N ALA A 18 -3.69 0.33 7.00
CA ALA A 18 -3.40 0.42 5.57
C ALA A 18 -3.78 -0.88 4.85
N PHE A 19 -3.45 -2.04 5.42
CA PHE A 19 -3.81 -3.35 4.87
C PHE A 19 -5.33 -3.50 4.72
N LEU A 20 -6.09 -3.21 5.78
CA LEU A 20 -7.54 -3.33 5.76
C LEU A 20 -8.17 -2.42 4.70
N PHE A 21 -7.81 -1.14 4.67
CA PHE A 21 -8.40 -0.19 3.72
C PHE A 21 -7.99 -0.46 2.27
N ILE A 22 -6.72 -0.78 2.02
CA ILE A 22 -6.24 -1.11 0.66
C ILE A 22 -6.85 -2.43 0.19
N LEU A 23 -6.96 -3.46 1.04
CA LEU A 23 -7.60 -4.73 0.67
C LEU A 23 -9.07 -4.53 0.27
N ILE A 24 -9.82 -3.81 1.10
CA ILE A 24 -11.23 -3.51 0.81
C ILE A 24 -11.33 -2.71 -0.49
N SER A 25 -10.51 -1.67 -0.66
CA SER A 25 -10.46 -0.88 -1.88
C SER A 25 -10.13 -1.73 -3.11
N PHE A 26 -9.17 -2.64 -3.00
CA PHE A 26 -8.70 -3.49 -4.09
C PHE A 26 -9.78 -4.47 -4.59
N CYS A 27 -10.56 -5.05 -3.68
CA CYS A 27 -11.55 -6.07 -4.01
C CYS A 27 -12.97 -5.51 -4.25
N SER A 28 -13.25 -4.26 -3.88
CA SER A 28 -14.61 -3.72 -3.93
C SER A 28 -14.95 -3.07 -5.28
N PRO A 29 -16.15 -3.30 -5.84
CA PRO A 29 -16.55 -2.77 -7.14
C PRO A 29 -17.07 -1.32 -7.08
N TYR A 30 -16.52 -0.48 -6.20
CA TYR A 30 -17.06 0.87 -5.90
C TYR A 30 -16.00 1.97 -5.89
N TRP A 31 -15.11 1.94 -6.87
CA TRP A 31 -14.19 3.05 -7.18
C TRP A 31 -14.91 4.21 -7.87
N LEU A 32 -15.83 3.90 -8.78
CA LEU A 32 -16.77 4.85 -9.38
C LEU A 32 -18.19 4.31 -9.17
N THR A 33 -19.14 5.18 -8.85
CA THR A 33 -20.54 4.82 -8.61
C THR A 33 -21.47 5.84 -9.23
N THR A 34 -22.65 5.40 -9.65
CA THR A 34 -23.74 6.32 -9.99
C THR A 34 -24.34 6.97 -8.72
N ASP A 35 -24.87 8.18 -8.85
CA ASP A 35 -25.50 8.97 -7.78
C ASP A 35 -26.94 8.54 -7.44
N GLY A 36 -27.49 7.60 -8.22
CA GLY A 36 -28.82 7.03 -8.03
C GLY A 36 -29.97 7.96 -8.42
N LYS A 37 -29.71 9.12 -9.05
CA LYS A 37 -30.79 10.03 -9.50
C LYS A 37 -31.41 9.60 -10.83
N LEU A 38 -30.68 8.85 -11.66
CA LEU A 38 -31.19 8.32 -12.91
C LEU A 38 -32.04 7.05 -12.66
N VAL A 39 -33.20 6.95 -13.31
CA VAL A 39 -34.10 5.79 -13.18
C VAL A 39 -33.50 4.53 -13.83
N ASN A 40 -32.87 4.69 -14.99
CA ASN A 40 -32.24 3.59 -15.75
C ASN A 40 -30.81 4.01 -16.15
N PRO A 41 -29.86 4.06 -15.19
CA PRO A 41 -28.48 4.40 -15.50
C PRO A 41 -27.86 3.23 -16.27
N LYS A 42 -27.11 3.52 -17.34
CA LYS A 42 -26.44 2.48 -18.13
C LYS A 42 -25.18 1.94 -17.44
N PHE A 43 -24.60 2.76 -16.57
CA PHE A 43 -23.49 2.44 -15.69
C PHE A 43 -23.97 2.47 -14.23
N THR A 44 -23.64 1.46 -13.44
CA THR A 44 -23.98 1.42 -12.01
C THR A 44 -22.75 1.65 -11.14
N ASN A 45 -21.73 0.81 -11.27
CA ASN A 45 -20.53 0.88 -10.44
C ASN A 45 -19.33 0.20 -11.11
N LEU A 46 -18.14 0.65 -10.76
CA LEU A 46 -16.85 0.16 -11.27
C LEU A 46 -15.90 -0.06 -10.10
N GLY A 47 -15.29 -1.22 -10.02
CA GLY A 47 -14.07 -1.45 -9.26
C GLY A 47 -12.84 -1.50 -10.15
N LEU A 48 -11.70 -1.86 -9.56
CA LEU A 48 -10.49 -2.12 -10.34
C LEU A 48 -10.64 -3.32 -11.28
N TRP A 49 -11.49 -4.29 -10.95
CA TRP A 49 -11.54 -5.57 -11.65
C TRP A 49 -12.92 -6.01 -12.10
N GLU A 50 -13.96 -5.35 -11.61
CA GLU A 50 -15.35 -5.68 -11.88
C GLU A 50 -16.08 -4.42 -12.33
N LEU A 51 -16.89 -4.54 -13.38
CA LEU A 51 -17.73 -3.48 -13.92
C LEU A 51 -19.19 -3.95 -13.88
N CYS A 52 -20.07 -3.07 -13.42
CA CYS A 52 -21.50 -3.28 -13.42
C CYS A 52 -22.20 -2.33 -14.40
N LEU A 53 -22.94 -2.91 -15.33
CA LEU A 53 -23.73 -2.21 -16.35
C LEU A 53 -25.19 -2.62 -16.26
N ASN A 54 -26.08 -1.78 -16.79
CA ASN A 54 -27.51 -2.05 -16.81
C ASN A 54 -28.10 -1.71 -18.19
N ASP A 55 -28.44 -2.74 -18.95
CA ASP A 55 -28.99 -2.64 -20.31
C ASP A 55 -28.13 -1.73 -21.22
N PHE A 56 -26.80 -1.78 -21.06
CA PHE A 56 -25.90 -1.01 -21.91
C PHE A 56 -25.74 -1.68 -23.27
N GLN A 57 -25.87 -0.89 -24.33
CA GLN A 57 -25.63 -1.31 -25.70
C GLN A 57 -24.64 -0.31 -26.32
N ASP A 58 -23.62 -0.83 -26.99
CA ASP A 58 -22.62 0.01 -27.63
C ASP A 58 -23.27 0.84 -28.76
N ILE A 59 -23.08 2.15 -28.72
CA ILE A 59 -23.60 3.09 -29.71
C ILE A 59 -22.75 3.04 -30.99
N HIS A 60 -21.48 2.62 -30.89
CA HIS A 60 -20.53 2.63 -32.00
C HIS A 60 -20.49 1.32 -32.78
N ARG A 61 -20.92 0.21 -32.18
CA ARG A 61 -21.08 -1.07 -32.87
C ARG A 61 -22.44 -1.66 -32.51
N PHE A 62 -23.35 -1.72 -33.50
CA PHE A 62 -24.68 -2.30 -33.39
C PHE A 62 -24.63 -3.82 -33.21
N TYR A 63 -24.03 -4.31 -32.13
CA TYR A 63 -24.21 -5.68 -31.70
C TYR A 63 -25.58 -5.80 -31.01
N ASP A 64 -26.27 -6.92 -31.23
CA ASP A 64 -27.54 -7.24 -30.57
C ASP A 64 -27.36 -7.63 -29.09
N THR A 65 -26.13 -7.55 -28.55
CA THR A 65 -25.80 -7.91 -27.18
C THR A 65 -26.03 -6.75 -26.22
N ARG A 66 -26.73 -7.03 -25.12
CA ARG A 66 -26.99 -6.08 -24.03
C ARG A 66 -26.21 -6.49 -22.81
N PHE A 67 -25.39 -5.59 -22.28
CA PHE A 67 -24.59 -5.84 -21.09
C PHE A 67 -25.39 -5.47 -19.84
N THR A 68 -25.72 -6.48 -19.03
CA THR A 68 -26.49 -6.31 -17.79
C THR A 68 -25.88 -7.15 -16.68
N GLY A 69 -25.72 -6.54 -15.51
CA GLY A 69 -25.12 -7.18 -14.34
C GLY A 69 -23.67 -6.76 -14.12
N CYS A 70 -23.03 -7.44 -13.15
CA CYS A 70 -21.65 -7.22 -12.77
C CYS A 70 -20.79 -8.36 -13.29
N MET A 71 -19.73 -8.02 -14.02
CA MET A 71 -18.78 -8.99 -14.54
C MET A 71 -17.35 -8.50 -14.41
N TRP A 72 -16.43 -9.46 -14.42
CA TRP A 72 -15.01 -9.17 -14.45
C TRP A 72 -14.67 -8.42 -15.73
N ILE A 73 -13.85 -7.38 -15.62
CA ILE A 73 -13.52 -6.49 -16.76
C ILE A 73 -12.82 -7.26 -17.90
N PHE A 74 -12.10 -8.34 -17.57
CA PHE A 74 -11.38 -9.17 -18.53
C PHE A 74 -12.19 -10.36 -19.06
N GLU A 75 -13.51 -10.38 -18.85
CA GLU A 75 -14.38 -11.39 -19.47
C GLU A 75 -14.45 -11.18 -20.99
N GLU A 76 -14.55 -12.28 -21.75
CA GLU A 76 -14.52 -12.26 -23.23
C GLU A 76 -15.58 -11.33 -23.83
N GLU A 77 -16.74 -11.24 -23.19
CA GLU A 77 -17.86 -10.40 -23.60
C GLU A 77 -17.50 -8.90 -23.65
N TYR A 78 -16.59 -8.44 -22.77
CA TYR A 78 -16.15 -7.05 -22.72
C TYR A 78 -15.00 -6.72 -23.66
N TYR A 79 -14.41 -7.68 -24.37
CA TYR A 79 -13.30 -7.42 -25.30
C TYR A 79 -13.69 -6.45 -26.42
N ILE A 80 -14.97 -6.41 -26.78
CA ILE A 80 -15.51 -5.48 -27.77
C ILE A 80 -15.47 -4.03 -27.26
N LEU A 81 -15.67 -3.84 -25.96
CA LEU A 81 -15.78 -2.54 -25.28
C LEU A 81 -14.50 -2.12 -24.55
N HIS A 82 -13.46 -2.94 -24.63
CA HIS A 82 -12.27 -2.84 -23.81
C HIS A 82 -11.54 -1.50 -24.00
N ASP A 83 -11.45 -1.00 -25.23
CA ASP A 83 -10.84 0.29 -25.57
C ASP A 83 -11.53 1.48 -24.89
N TYR A 84 -12.83 1.34 -24.60
CA TYR A 84 -13.63 2.37 -23.91
C TYR A 84 -13.63 2.20 -22.39
N ILE A 85 -13.70 0.95 -21.91
CA ILE A 85 -13.77 0.64 -20.47
C ILE A 85 -12.41 0.80 -19.79
N LEU A 86 -11.32 0.38 -20.45
CA LEU A 86 -9.95 0.42 -19.93
C LEU A 86 -9.10 1.43 -20.71
N PRO A 87 -9.38 2.75 -20.58
CA PRO A 87 -8.48 3.76 -21.12
C PRO A 87 -7.11 3.67 -20.44
N GLY A 88 -6.08 4.20 -21.11
CA GLY A 88 -4.69 4.06 -20.64
C GLY A 88 -4.44 4.56 -19.22
N PHE A 89 -5.14 5.60 -18.76
CA PHE A 89 -5.01 6.08 -17.38
C PHE A 89 -5.51 5.04 -16.36
N PHE A 90 -6.60 4.33 -16.67
CA PHE A 90 -7.18 3.37 -15.74
C PHE A 90 -6.37 2.07 -15.71
N ILE A 91 -5.77 1.67 -16.84
CA ILE A 91 -4.73 0.62 -16.88
C ILE A 91 -3.56 0.99 -15.96
N ALA A 92 -3.10 2.26 -16.00
CA ALA A 92 -2.06 2.71 -15.09
C ALA A 92 -2.49 2.65 -13.61
N VAL A 93 -3.74 3.02 -13.29
CA VAL A 93 -4.31 2.89 -11.94
C VAL A 93 -4.27 1.43 -11.48
N GLN A 94 -4.79 0.50 -12.29
CA GLN A 94 -4.78 -0.94 -11.99
C GLN A 94 -3.35 -1.44 -11.73
N PHE A 95 -2.40 -1.09 -12.59
CA PHE A 95 -1.00 -1.49 -12.46
C PHE A 95 -0.36 -0.97 -11.17
N PHE A 96 -0.41 0.35 -10.94
CA PHE A 96 0.24 0.96 -9.77
C PHE A 96 -0.44 0.57 -8.45
N PHE A 97 -1.76 0.42 -8.42
CA PHE A 97 -2.47 -0.02 -7.22
C PHE A 97 -2.21 -1.51 -6.93
N THR A 98 -2.02 -2.34 -7.96
CA THR A 98 -1.57 -3.74 -7.80
C THR A 98 -0.15 -3.82 -7.25
N LEU A 99 0.77 -2.98 -7.74
CA LEU A 99 2.11 -2.86 -7.16
C LEU A 99 2.04 -2.42 -5.69
N CYS A 100 1.19 -1.45 -5.36
CA CYS A 100 0.96 -1.02 -3.98
C CYS A 100 0.49 -2.18 -3.09
N PHE A 101 -0.54 -2.91 -3.53
CA PHE A 101 -1.12 -4.02 -2.78
C PHE A 101 -0.13 -5.18 -2.60
N THR A 102 0.62 -5.55 -3.63
CA THR A 102 1.62 -6.63 -3.56
C THR A 102 2.80 -6.27 -2.66
N LEU A 103 3.31 -5.03 -2.73
CA LEU A 103 4.35 -4.53 -1.82
C LEU A 103 3.84 -4.48 -0.37
N LEU A 104 2.59 -4.07 -0.14
CA LEU A 104 1.95 -4.12 1.17
C LEU A 104 1.84 -5.55 1.70
N LEU A 105 1.43 -6.52 0.88
CA LEU A 105 1.37 -7.94 1.28
C LEU A 105 2.75 -8.45 1.73
N MET A 106 3.81 -8.15 0.96
CA MET A 106 5.19 -8.49 1.36
C MET A 106 5.57 -7.78 2.67
N GLY A 107 5.21 -6.51 2.83
CA GLY A 107 5.43 -5.75 4.07
C GLY A 107 4.67 -6.31 5.27
N CYS A 108 3.45 -6.82 5.08
CA CYS A 108 2.69 -7.52 6.12
C CYS A 108 3.40 -8.78 6.57
N VAL A 109 3.92 -9.61 5.64
CA VAL A 109 4.71 -10.80 5.99
C VAL A 109 5.95 -10.42 6.79
N MET A 110 6.71 -9.41 6.34
CA MET A 110 7.88 -8.93 7.07
C MET A 110 7.53 -8.36 8.45
N THR A 111 6.37 -7.71 8.57
CA THR A 111 5.85 -7.19 9.85
C THR A 111 5.49 -8.32 10.81
N LEU A 112 4.89 -9.41 10.33
CA LEU A 112 4.62 -10.61 11.14
C LEU A 112 5.93 -11.26 11.62
N VAL A 113 6.93 -11.38 10.75
CA VAL A 113 8.27 -11.85 11.12
C VAL A 113 8.89 -10.94 12.19
N PHE A 114 8.76 -9.62 12.03
CA PHE A 114 9.23 -8.64 13.02
C PHE A 114 8.57 -8.82 14.39
N LEU A 115 7.28 -9.14 14.45
CA LEU A 115 6.57 -9.39 15.70
C LEU A 115 7.08 -10.66 16.40
N GLY A 116 7.38 -11.71 15.62
CA GLY A 116 7.85 -13.01 16.12
C GLY A 116 9.36 -13.07 16.45
N CYS A 117 10.20 -12.23 15.83
CA CYS A 117 11.64 -12.28 16.05
C CYS A 117 12.12 -11.62 17.36
N SER A 118 13.23 -12.15 17.89
CA SER A 118 14.01 -11.48 18.95
C SER A 118 14.83 -10.33 18.37
N LYS A 119 15.07 -9.30 19.19
CA LYS A 119 15.84 -8.09 18.83
C LYS A 119 17.34 -8.37 18.70
N ASP A 120 17.82 -9.47 19.28
CA ASP A 120 19.23 -9.84 19.29
C ASP A 120 19.69 -10.51 17.99
N ASN A 121 18.78 -10.72 17.04
CA ASN A 121 19.12 -11.25 15.72
C ASN A 121 19.88 -10.20 14.90
N ASP A 122 21.04 -10.56 14.36
CA ASP A 122 21.86 -9.68 13.52
C ASP A 122 21.11 -9.11 12.31
N ARG A 123 20.12 -9.85 11.80
CA ARG A 123 19.30 -9.45 10.65
C ARG A 123 18.14 -8.51 11.02
N TYR A 124 17.95 -8.18 12.29
CA TYR A 124 16.86 -7.34 12.78
C TYR A 124 16.85 -5.97 12.10
N ILE A 125 17.99 -5.28 12.04
CA ILE A 125 18.07 -3.94 11.42
C ILE A 125 17.74 -4.01 9.92
N MET A 126 18.25 -5.03 9.23
CA MET A 126 17.98 -5.24 7.80
C MET A 126 16.49 -5.52 7.55
N LEU A 127 15.84 -6.33 8.40
CA LEU A 127 14.40 -6.58 8.32
C LEU A 127 13.59 -5.28 8.43
N LEU A 128 13.91 -4.41 9.40
CA LEU A 128 13.18 -3.14 9.55
C LEU A 128 13.43 -2.18 8.38
N LEU A 129 14.67 -2.08 7.90
CA LEU A 129 14.99 -1.23 6.74
C LEU A 129 14.25 -1.73 5.49
N THR A 130 14.37 -3.00 5.16
CA THR A 130 13.71 -3.59 3.98
C THR A 130 12.19 -3.47 4.09
N ASN A 131 11.60 -3.77 5.26
CA ASN A 131 10.16 -3.64 5.44
C ASN A 131 9.70 -2.19 5.25
N GLY A 132 10.42 -1.24 5.86
CA GLY A 132 10.12 0.18 5.76
C GLY A 132 10.27 0.72 4.34
N THR A 133 11.33 0.34 3.61
CA THR A 133 11.52 0.76 2.22
C THR A 133 10.48 0.13 1.30
N THR A 134 10.16 -1.15 1.45
CA THR A 134 9.09 -1.83 0.70
C THR A 134 7.75 -1.12 0.88
N MET A 135 7.38 -0.75 2.12
CA MET A 135 6.16 0.00 2.39
C MET A 135 6.16 1.40 1.79
N VAL A 136 7.28 2.13 1.85
CA VAL A 136 7.38 3.48 1.23
C VAL A 136 7.26 3.40 -0.29
N VAL A 137 7.93 2.45 -0.95
CA VAL A 137 7.78 2.25 -2.40
C VAL A 137 6.34 1.88 -2.74
N GLY A 138 5.72 0.99 -1.95
CA GLY A 138 4.30 0.66 -2.10
C GLY A 138 3.39 1.88 -1.96
N ALA A 139 3.65 2.75 -0.98
CA ALA A 139 2.90 3.99 -0.77
C ALA A 139 3.05 4.96 -1.96
N ILE A 140 4.24 5.09 -2.55
CA ILE A 140 4.46 5.91 -3.74
C ILE A 140 3.67 5.35 -4.94
N CYS A 141 3.70 4.04 -5.17
CA CYS A 141 2.89 3.40 -6.22
C CYS A 141 1.39 3.64 -5.98
N GLY A 142 0.92 3.43 -4.76
CA GLY A 142 -0.48 3.68 -4.39
C GLY A 142 -0.87 5.14 -4.57
N PHE A 143 0.03 6.07 -4.24
CA PHE A 143 -0.18 7.51 -4.42
C PHE A 143 -0.34 7.88 -5.90
N ILE A 144 0.51 7.34 -6.78
CA ILE A 144 0.39 7.52 -8.22
C ILE A 144 -0.96 6.99 -8.72
N ALA A 145 -1.40 5.81 -8.27
CA ALA A 145 -2.69 5.25 -8.66
C ALA A 145 -3.86 6.13 -8.22
N VAL A 146 -3.94 6.51 -6.95
CA VAL A 146 -5.06 7.31 -6.44
C VAL A 146 -5.07 8.73 -7.01
N LEU A 147 -3.90 9.31 -7.29
CA LEU A 147 -3.79 10.60 -7.96
C LEU A 147 -4.26 10.51 -9.42
N THR A 148 -3.84 9.47 -10.14
CA THR A 148 -4.23 9.27 -11.55
C THR A 148 -5.74 9.06 -11.68
N PHE A 149 -6.33 8.25 -10.79
CA PHE A 149 -7.78 8.07 -10.74
C PHE A 149 -8.48 9.34 -10.26
N GLY A 150 -7.94 10.06 -9.27
CA GLY A 150 -8.53 11.31 -8.80
C GLY A 150 -8.58 12.40 -9.87
N CYS A 151 -7.60 12.46 -10.77
CA CYS A 151 -7.54 13.44 -11.84
C CYS A 151 -8.44 13.12 -13.04
N ASN A 152 -8.62 11.84 -13.37
CA ASN A 152 -9.29 11.40 -14.62
C ASN A 152 -10.58 10.62 -14.39
N GLY A 153 -10.82 10.15 -13.17
CA GLY A 153 -11.89 9.21 -12.87
C GLY A 153 -13.30 9.81 -12.93
N ASP A 154 -13.40 11.13 -12.87
CA ASP A 154 -14.64 11.91 -13.05
C ASP A 154 -14.67 12.64 -14.41
N GLY A 155 -13.93 12.11 -15.39
CA GLY A 155 -13.83 12.67 -16.72
C GLY A 155 -15.16 12.61 -17.48
N ARG A 156 -15.51 13.69 -18.18
CA ARG A 156 -16.74 13.78 -19.01
C ARG A 156 -16.73 12.80 -20.19
N ASP A 157 -15.55 12.31 -20.53
CA ASP A 157 -15.24 11.41 -21.62
C ASP A 157 -15.15 9.94 -21.18
N TRP A 158 -15.32 9.65 -19.88
CA TRP A 158 -15.18 8.30 -19.34
C TRP A 158 -16.45 7.81 -18.63
N MET A 159 -16.90 6.62 -19.03
CA MET A 159 -18.13 5.93 -18.61
C MET A 159 -19.46 6.58 -19.08
N PRO A 160 -20.50 5.77 -19.36
CA PRO A 160 -21.84 6.26 -19.67
C PRO A 160 -22.44 7.04 -18.52
N ASN A 161 -23.32 8.00 -18.84
CA ASN A 161 -24.00 8.83 -17.84
C ASN A 161 -23.04 9.56 -16.87
N TRP A 162 -21.87 9.98 -17.36
CA TRP A 162 -20.81 10.65 -16.57
C TRP A 162 -21.32 11.77 -15.65
N GLU A 163 -22.34 12.54 -16.05
CA GLU A 163 -22.95 13.61 -15.22
C GLU A 163 -23.54 13.12 -13.88
N HIS A 164 -23.81 11.83 -13.78
CA HIS A 164 -24.41 11.17 -12.62
C HIS A 164 -23.45 10.18 -11.98
N ASN A 165 -22.19 10.16 -12.41
CA ASN A 165 -21.16 9.32 -11.83
C ASN A 165 -20.34 10.13 -10.83
N GLY A 166 -19.81 9.46 -9.82
CA GLY A 166 -18.97 10.08 -8.80
C GLY A 166 -18.03 9.06 -8.17
N MET A 167 -16.99 9.57 -7.54
CA MET A 167 -16.01 8.74 -6.84
C MET A 167 -16.69 7.95 -5.72
N GLY A 168 -16.52 6.63 -5.76
CA GLY A 168 -17.15 5.72 -4.81
C GLY A 168 -16.37 5.59 -3.49
N TRP A 169 -16.99 4.93 -2.52
CA TRP A 169 -16.43 4.77 -1.19
C TRP A 169 -15.17 3.90 -1.17
N ALA A 170 -15.02 2.93 -2.09
CA ALA A 170 -13.85 2.08 -2.14
C ALA A 170 -12.61 2.86 -2.61
N PHE A 171 -12.79 3.85 -3.49
CA PHE A 171 -11.72 4.78 -3.85
C PHE A 171 -11.27 5.61 -2.63
N ALA A 172 -12.22 6.15 -1.86
CA ALA A 172 -11.90 6.91 -0.64
C ALA A 172 -11.12 6.07 0.38
N LEU A 173 -11.49 4.80 0.57
CA LEU A 173 -10.71 3.86 1.40
C LEU A 173 -9.32 3.62 0.83
N GLY A 174 -9.18 3.50 -0.50
CA GLY A 174 -7.89 3.38 -1.17
C GLY A 174 -6.98 4.57 -0.86
N VAL A 175 -7.49 5.79 -0.98
CA VAL A 175 -6.78 7.03 -0.62
C VAL A 175 -6.33 6.97 0.84
N VAL A 176 -7.26 6.76 1.78
CA VAL A 176 -6.96 6.70 3.22
C VAL A 176 -5.92 5.61 3.54
N GLY A 177 -6.04 4.44 2.93
CA GLY A 177 -5.11 3.33 3.09
C GLY A 177 -3.69 3.66 2.62
N VAL A 178 -3.55 4.30 1.45
CA VAL A 178 -2.27 4.79 0.94
C VAL A 178 -1.65 5.84 1.87
N PHE A 179 -2.44 6.76 2.41
CA PHE A 179 -1.97 7.76 3.37
C PHE A 179 -1.54 7.15 4.71
N PHE A 180 -2.11 6.03 5.14
CA PHE A 180 -1.62 5.27 6.30
C PHE A 180 -0.36 4.46 6.01
N LEU A 181 -0.14 4.05 4.75
CA LEU A 181 1.03 3.27 4.38
C LEU A 181 2.34 4.09 4.46
N PHE A 182 2.29 5.40 4.17
CA PHE A 182 3.43 6.31 4.31
C PHE A 182 4.02 6.35 5.73
N PRO A 183 3.27 6.73 6.79
CA PRO A 183 3.80 6.75 8.14
C PRO A 183 4.18 5.35 8.62
N ALA A 184 3.50 4.28 8.20
CA ALA A 184 3.90 2.91 8.52
C ALA A 184 5.34 2.63 8.07
N GLY A 185 5.64 2.85 6.78
CA GLY A 185 6.98 2.63 6.22
C GLY A 185 8.05 3.53 6.86
N ILE A 186 7.75 4.81 7.04
CA ILE A 186 8.67 5.78 7.66
C ILE A 186 9.01 5.36 9.10
N LEU A 187 8.02 4.93 9.90
CA LEU A 187 8.25 4.54 11.28
C LEU A 187 9.12 3.28 11.40
N PHE A 188 9.01 2.33 10.46
CA PHE A 188 9.93 1.18 10.40
C PHE A 188 11.38 1.62 10.11
N ILE A 189 11.57 2.55 9.18
CA ILE A 189 12.91 3.11 8.87
C ILE A 189 13.47 3.86 10.09
N VAL A 190 12.64 4.66 10.78
CA VAL A 190 13.03 5.37 12.00
C VAL A 190 13.44 4.40 13.10
N GLU A 191 12.67 3.34 13.32
CA GLU A 191 13.00 2.33 14.32
C GLU A 191 14.27 1.54 13.94
N ALA A 192 14.51 1.29 12.65
CA ALA A 192 15.76 0.72 12.16
C ALA A 192 16.95 1.63 12.48
N ARG A 193 16.86 2.92 12.15
CA ARG A 193 17.90 3.91 12.48
C ARG A 193 18.19 3.94 13.97
N ARG A 194 17.14 3.97 14.79
CA ARG A 194 17.26 3.95 16.26
C ARG A 194 17.93 2.67 16.77
N ALA A 195 17.64 1.51 16.16
CA ALA A 195 18.30 0.25 16.51
C ALA A 195 19.79 0.28 16.14
N THR A 196 20.15 0.82 14.97
CA THR A 196 21.54 1.00 14.53
C THR A 196 22.34 1.89 15.49
N TYR A 197 21.81 3.07 15.85
CA TYR A 197 22.49 3.96 16.79
C TYR A 197 22.73 3.31 18.16
N ARG A 198 21.74 2.56 18.67
CA ARG A 198 21.91 1.82 19.94
C ARG A 198 23.00 0.75 19.83
N ARG A 199 23.06 0.01 18.72
CA ARG A 199 24.09 -1.01 18.48
C ARG A 199 25.49 -0.38 18.43
N LEU A 200 25.66 0.72 17.71
CA LEU A 200 26.93 1.44 17.61
C LEU A 200 27.38 1.99 18.97
N ASN A 201 26.49 2.62 19.73
CA ASN A 201 26.81 3.12 21.06
C ASN A 201 27.22 2.00 22.03
N ASN A 202 26.57 0.83 21.95
CA ASN A 202 26.94 -0.32 22.78
C ASN A 202 28.34 -0.86 22.43
N ILE A 203 28.67 -0.92 21.14
CA ILE A 203 30.02 -1.32 20.67
C ILE A 203 31.06 -0.32 21.18
N ALA A 204 30.84 0.98 20.95
CA ALA A 204 31.76 2.03 21.40
C ALA A 204 31.98 2.00 22.92
N ASN A 205 30.91 1.85 23.71
CA ASN A 205 31.02 1.72 25.16
C ASN A 205 31.76 0.45 25.60
N SER A 206 31.57 -0.66 24.89
CA SER A 206 32.27 -1.93 25.15
C SER A 206 33.76 -1.83 24.85
N GLU A 207 34.12 -1.20 23.72
CA GLU A 207 35.52 -0.95 23.37
C GLU A 207 36.20 -0.04 24.39
N MET A 208 35.56 1.07 24.76
CA MET A 208 36.07 1.99 25.78
C MET A 208 36.25 1.30 27.14
N ALA A 209 35.31 0.43 27.53
CA ALA A 209 35.44 -0.37 28.74
C ALA A 209 36.63 -1.34 28.67
N ALA A 210 36.85 -2.00 27.52
CA ALA A 210 37.99 -2.88 27.31
C ALA A 210 39.33 -2.13 27.39
N TYR A 211 39.45 -0.97 26.73
CA TYR A 211 40.64 -0.11 26.83
C TYR A 211 40.92 0.33 28.27
N THR A 212 39.89 0.71 29.02
CA THR A 212 40.03 1.13 30.42
C THR A 212 40.53 -0.01 31.31
N MET A 213 40.09 -1.25 31.04
CA MET A 213 40.54 -2.44 31.77
C MET A 213 42.00 -2.77 31.46
N ASP A 214 42.41 -2.66 30.20
CA ASP A 214 43.81 -2.88 29.80
C ASP A 214 44.76 -1.83 30.40
N ASP A 215 44.38 -0.54 30.42
CA ASP A 215 45.20 0.51 31.05
C ASP A 215 45.36 0.28 32.57
N ARG A 216 44.29 -0.15 33.26
CA ARG A 216 44.38 -0.53 34.68
C ARG A 216 45.30 -1.71 34.92
N LYS A 217 45.25 -2.74 34.07
CA LYS A 217 46.12 -3.92 34.16
C LYS A 217 47.58 -3.55 33.89
N TYR A 218 47.83 -2.68 32.91
CA TYR A 218 49.16 -2.18 32.59
C TYR A 218 49.76 -1.37 33.76
N ARG A 219 49.01 -0.41 34.32
CA ARG A 219 49.45 0.39 35.48
C ARG A 219 49.62 -0.44 36.75
N GLY A 220 48.72 -1.39 37.01
CA GLY A 220 48.81 -2.30 38.16
C GLY A 220 49.94 -3.32 38.06
N GLY A 221 50.47 -3.56 36.86
CA GLY A 221 51.66 -4.40 36.65
C GLY A 221 53.00 -3.66 36.83
N HIS A 222 52.98 -2.35 37.07
CA HIS A 222 54.20 -1.52 37.15
C HIS A 222 54.56 -1.08 38.57
N THR A 223 53.97 -1.69 39.60
CA THR A 223 54.20 -1.32 41.02
C THR A 223 55.20 -2.19 41.78
N ASP A 224 55.98 -3.05 41.13
CA ASP A 224 57.10 -3.73 41.78
C ASP A 224 58.43 -3.38 41.10
N ILE A 225 59.21 -2.53 41.80
CA ILE A 225 60.69 -2.37 41.91
C ILE A 225 61.05 -0.91 42.17
#